data_AF-A0A1S8CAV7-F1
#
_entry.id   AF-A0A1S8CAV7-F1
#
_cell.length_a   1.000
_cell.length_b   1.000
_cell.length_c   1.000
_cell.angle_alpha   90.00
_cell.angle_beta   90.00
_cell.angle_gamma   90.00
#
_symmetry.space_group_name_H-M   'P 1'
#
loop_
_entity.id
_entity.type
_entity.pdbx_description
1 polymer ?
#
loop_
_entity_poly.entity_id
_entity_poly.type
_entity_poly.pdbx_seq_one_letter_code
_entity_poly.pdbx_strand_id
1 'polypeptide(L)'
;MVPAVAAVAALALVATDVGFVLSRPLPWVQAPISTNWATAEQYQRIGEEMQEAARGEVVASPGEIGTLAYYCECDIVDVFSDRGAIVPLVARREREASPVMRALLGLNFTRLDRDQEPAEPTLGVAYVTGPGPADGWPVTSAWRGPGTFYLERLDGENTP
;
A
#
# COMPACT_ATOMS: atom_id res chain seq x y z
N MET A 1 25.02 31.55 -26.48
CA MET A 1 25.33 30.18 -26.01
C MET A 1 24.22 29.61 -25.12
N VAL A 2 23.80 30.31 -24.06
CA VAL A 2 22.68 29.90 -23.17
C VAL A 2 21.38 29.47 -23.89
N PRO A 3 20.86 30.20 -24.91
CA PRO A 3 19.60 29.81 -25.56
C PRO A 3 19.71 28.53 -26.41
N ALA A 4 20.88 28.25 -26.99
CA ALA A 4 21.10 27.03 -27.77
C ALA A 4 21.18 25.79 -26.86
N VAL A 5 21.84 25.92 -25.70
CA VAL A 5 21.88 24.84 -24.69
C VAL A 5 20.48 24.56 -24.13
N ALA A 6 19.71 25.60 -23.84
CA ALA A 6 18.33 25.45 -23.38
C ALA A 6 17.43 24.78 -24.44
N ALA A 7 17.56 25.17 -25.71
CA ALA A 7 16.80 24.57 -26.81
C ALA A 7 17.14 23.09 -27.00
N VAL A 8 18.42 22.72 -26.95
CA VAL A 8 18.86 21.31 -27.04
C VAL A 8 18.34 20.51 -25.86
N ALA A 9 18.41 21.05 -24.63
CA ALA A 9 17.87 20.38 -23.44
C ALA A 9 16.35 20.16 -23.54
N ALA A 10 15.61 21.16 -24.02
CA ALA A 10 14.17 21.05 -24.24
C ALA A 10 13.81 19.99 -25.29
N LEU A 11 14.53 19.98 -26.42
CA LEU A 11 14.36 18.96 -27.47
C LEU A 11 14.68 17.55 -26.96
N ALA A 12 15.74 17.40 -26.16
CA ALA A 12 16.08 16.12 -25.55
C ALA A 12 14.96 15.63 -24.62
N LEU A 13 14.43 16.49 -23.75
CA LEU A 13 13.31 16.16 -22.87
C LEU A 13 12.07 15.72 -23.66
N VAL A 14 11.68 16.49 -24.68
CA VAL A 14 10.53 16.15 -25.53
C VAL A 14 10.74 14.82 -26.26
N ALA A 15 11.94 14.58 -26.81
CA ALA A 15 12.25 13.32 -27.48
C ALA A 15 12.19 12.13 -26.52
N THR A 16 12.67 12.30 -25.29
CA THR A 16 12.58 11.27 -24.24
C THR A 16 11.13 10.97 -23.86
N ASP A 17 10.30 11.99 -23.65
CA ASP A 17 8.88 11.81 -23.33
C ASP A 17 8.12 11.13 -24.47
N VAL A 18 8.34 11.56 -25.72
CA VAL A 18 7.72 10.93 -26.90
C VAL A 18 8.17 9.47 -27.01
N GLY A 19 9.47 9.19 -26.86
CA GLY A 19 9.99 7.82 -26.87
C GLY A 19 9.38 6.96 -25.76
N PHE A 20 9.21 7.53 -24.57
CA PHE A 20 8.58 6.85 -23.43
C PHE A 20 7.11 6.51 -23.73
N VAL A 21 6.33 7.48 -24.24
CA VAL A 21 4.92 7.28 -24.61
C VAL A 21 4.78 6.20 -25.68
N LEU A 22 5.59 6.27 -26.74
CA LEU A 22 5.54 5.33 -27.87
C LEU A 22 6.00 3.91 -27.50
N SER A 23 6.75 3.75 -26.41
CA SER A 23 7.22 2.43 -25.94
C SER A 23 6.15 1.64 -25.16
N ARG A 24 4.98 2.22 -24.89
CA ARG A 24 3.95 1.63 -24.01
C ARG A 24 2.57 1.59 -24.69
N PRO A 25 1.71 0.62 -24.33
CA PRO A 25 0.34 0.55 -24.85
C PRO A 25 -0.51 1.71 -24.35
N LEU A 26 -1.43 2.18 -25.20
CA LEU A 26 -2.51 3.12 -24.87
C LEU A 26 -3.87 2.41 -24.95
N PRO A 27 -4.79 2.62 -23.99
CA PRO A 27 -4.65 3.47 -22.80
C PRO A 27 -3.63 2.90 -21.78
N TRP A 28 -3.02 3.78 -20.98
CA TRP A 28 -2.10 3.35 -19.93
C TRP A 28 -2.85 2.55 -18.86
N VAL A 29 -2.40 1.33 -18.62
CA VAL A 29 -2.97 0.43 -17.60
C VAL A 29 -2.32 0.67 -16.22
N GLN A 30 -1.11 1.23 -16.19
CA GLN A 30 -0.36 1.58 -14.98
C GLN A 30 0.39 2.90 -15.15
N ALA A 31 0.59 3.61 -14.05
CA ALA A 31 1.38 4.84 -14.04
C ALA A 31 2.84 4.59 -14.50
N PRO A 32 3.48 5.56 -15.16
CA PRO A 32 4.88 5.51 -15.56
C PRO A 32 5.85 5.08 -14.45
N ILE A 33 5.61 5.63 -13.25
CA ILE A 33 6.32 5.33 -12.01
C ILE A 33 5.26 4.84 -11.04
N SER A 34 5.42 3.61 -10.55
CA SER A 34 4.48 2.98 -9.63
C SER A 34 5.22 2.00 -8.73
N THR A 35 4.83 1.94 -7.46
CA THR A 35 5.27 0.93 -6.50
C THR A 35 4.19 -0.10 -6.21
N ASN A 36 3.05 -0.03 -6.90
CA ASN A 36 1.92 -0.93 -6.71
C ASN A 36 2.27 -2.37 -7.10
N TRP A 37 1.69 -3.34 -6.40
CA TRP A 37 1.96 -4.77 -6.60
C TRP A 37 0.95 -5.41 -7.56
N ALA A 38 -0.10 -4.68 -7.92
CA ALA A 38 -1.08 -5.03 -8.94
C ALA A 38 -1.55 -3.80 -9.74
N THR A 39 -2.29 -4.03 -10.82
CA THR A 39 -3.06 -2.97 -11.50
C THR A 39 -4.25 -2.52 -10.65
N ALA A 40 -4.81 -1.33 -10.93
CA ALA A 40 -6.00 -0.84 -10.24
C ALA A 40 -7.21 -1.78 -10.42
N GLU A 41 -7.39 -2.30 -11.64
CA GLU A 41 -8.45 -3.27 -11.96
C GLU A 41 -8.27 -4.59 -11.20
N GLN A 42 -7.03 -5.08 -11.07
CA GLN A 42 -6.75 -6.27 -10.27
C GLN A 42 -7.02 -6.05 -8.78
N TYR A 43 -6.65 -4.90 -8.21
CA TYR A 43 -7.00 -4.58 -6.82
C TYR A 43 -8.50 -4.47 -6.62
N GLN A 44 -9.22 -3.85 -7.56
CA GLN A 44 -10.67 -3.78 -7.51
C GLN A 44 -11.29 -5.17 -7.46
N ARG A 45 -10.93 -6.03 -8.42
CA ARG A 45 -11.43 -7.41 -8.48
C ARG A 45 -11.15 -8.18 -7.19
N ILE A 46 -9.94 -8.07 -6.66
CA ILE A 46 -9.56 -8.73 -5.39
C ILE A 46 -10.43 -8.21 -4.24
N GLY A 47 -10.60 -6.88 -4.13
CA GLY A 47 -11.47 -6.30 -3.11
C GLY A 47 -12.90 -6.83 -3.18
N GLU A 48 -13.51 -6.80 -4.37
CA GLU A 48 -14.87 -7.32 -4.59
C GLU A 48 -14.99 -8.81 -4.25
N GLU A 49 -14.01 -9.63 -4.62
CA GLU A 49 -13.99 -11.07 -4.28
C GLU A 49 -13.74 -11.32 -2.78
N MET A 50 -12.95 -10.47 -2.13
CA MET A 50 -12.67 -10.54 -0.70
C MET A 50 -13.89 -10.23 0.17
N GLN A 51 -14.86 -9.45 -0.32
CA GLN A 51 -16.04 -9.06 0.46
C GLN A 51 -16.77 -10.27 1.06
N GLU A 52 -16.91 -11.35 0.30
CA GLU A 52 -17.53 -12.59 0.80
C GLU A 52 -16.52 -13.48 1.52
N ALA A 53 -15.27 -13.55 1.05
CA ALA A 53 -14.23 -14.41 1.65
C ALA A 53 -13.79 -13.97 3.05
N ALA A 54 -13.88 -12.67 3.36
CA ALA A 54 -13.48 -12.07 4.63
C ALA A 54 -14.67 -11.55 5.45
N ARG A 55 -15.90 -12.00 5.15
CA ARG A 55 -17.11 -11.52 5.83
C ARG A 55 -17.04 -11.78 7.34
N GLY A 56 -17.00 -10.71 8.12
CA GLY A 56 -16.98 -10.76 9.59
C GLY A 56 -15.59 -11.04 10.19
N GLU A 57 -14.55 -11.06 9.37
CA GLU A 57 -13.16 -11.24 9.78
C GLU A 57 -12.42 -9.90 9.76
N VAL A 58 -11.42 -9.76 10.62
CA VAL A 58 -10.48 -8.62 10.58
C VAL A 58 -9.26 -9.07 9.75
N VAL A 59 -8.93 -8.32 8.72
CA VAL A 59 -7.93 -8.72 7.72
C VAL A 59 -6.68 -7.86 7.83
N ALA A 60 -5.52 -8.46 8.04
CA ALA A 60 -4.25 -7.78 7.96
C ALA A 60 -3.91 -7.43 6.50
N SER A 61 -3.53 -6.18 6.29
CA SER A 61 -3.07 -5.62 5.03
C SER A 61 -1.80 -6.27 4.47
N PRO A 62 -1.63 -6.32 3.12
CA PRO A 62 -0.34 -6.64 2.50
C PRO A 62 0.65 -5.45 2.46
N GLY A 63 0.26 -4.29 3.01
CA GLY A 63 0.97 -3.01 2.99
C GLY A 63 0.34 -1.92 2.09
N GLU A 64 -0.45 -2.31 1.09
CA GLU A 64 -1.14 -1.41 0.14
C GLU A 64 -2.66 -1.58 0.23
N ILE A 65 -3.30 -1.01 1.25
CA ILE A 65 -4.73 -1.26 1.56
C ILE A 65 -5.73 -0.51 0.69
N GLY A 66 -5.40 0.69 0.22
CA GLY A 66 -6.42 1.70 -0.10
C GLY A 66 -7.51 1.22 -1.06
N THR A 67 -7.12 0.67 -2.21
CA THR A 67 -8.06 0.15 -3.21
C THR A 67 -8.75 -1.13 -2.76
N LEU A 68 -8.04 -2.02 -2.06
CA LEU A 68 -8.61 -3.27 -1.54
C LEU A 68 -9.71 -2.98 -0.52
N ALA A 69 -9.42 -2.14 0.47
CA ALA A 69 -10.34 -1.77 1.52
C ALA A 69 -11.57 -1.03 0.95
N TYR A 70 -11.37 -0.17 -0.05
CA TYR A 70 -12.47 0.55 -0.71
C TYR A 70 -13.49 -0.39 -1.37
N TYR A 71 -13.03 -1.42 -2.09
CA TYR A 71 -13.92 -2.34 -2.81
C TYR A 71 -14.39 -3.54 -1.97
N CYS A 72 -13.61 -3.98 -0.98
CA CYS A 72 -13.99 -5.08 -0.10
C CYS A 72 -15.12 -4.71 0.86
N GLU A 73 -15.17 -3.45 1.29
CA GLU A 73 -16.06 -3.01 2.39
C GLU A 73 -15.90 -3.90 3.65
N CYS A 74 -14.69 -4.39 3.89
CA CYS A 74 -14.32 -5.23 5.03
C CYS A 74 -13.30 -4.53 5.94
N ASP A 75 -13.13 -5.06 7.15
CA ASP A 75 -12.21 -4.52 8.16
C ASP A 75 -10.74 -4.88 7.84
N ILE A 76 -10.17 -4.21 6.84
CA ILE A 76 -8.74 -4.34 6.50
C ILE A 76 -7.92 -3.36 7.35
N VAL A 77 -7.04 -3.90 8.19
CA VAL A 77 -6.25 -3.16 9.16
C VAL A 77 -4.76 -3.16 8.84
N ASP A 78 -4.14 -2.00 9.05
CA ASP A 78 -2.70 -1.80 9.14
C ASP A 78 -2.37 -0.64 10.10
N VAL A 79 -1.10 -0.30 10.22
CA VAL A 79 -0.63 0.81 11.08
C VAL A 79 -1.17 2.20 10.71
N PHE A 80 -1.77 2.35 9.52
CA PHE A 80 -2.36 3.60 9.03
C PHE A 80 -3.89 3.61 9.15
N SER A 81 -4.57 2.47 9.04
CA SER A 81 -6.03 2.38 9.21
C SER A 81 -6.46 2.07 10.64
N ASP A 82 -5.61 1.39 11.44
CA ASP A 82 -5.87 1.11 12.86
C ASP A 82 -5.16 2.11 13.77
N ARG A 83 -5.97 2.89 14.50
CA ARG A 83 -5.47 3.87 15.47
C ARG A 83 -4.83 3.22 16.69
N GLY A 84 -5.28 2.04 17.11
CA GLY A 84 -4.68 1.29 18.22
C GLY A 84 -3.24 0.86 17.90
N ALA A 85 -3.01 0.39 16.67
CA ALA A 85 -1.68 0.01 16.18
C ALA A 85 -0.65 1.16 16.22
N ILE A 86 -1.09 2.43 16.13
CA ILE A 86 -0.19 3.59 16.15
C ILE A 86 0.27 3.98 17.56
N VAL A 87 -0.50 3.64 18.61
CA VAL A 87 -0.22 4.02 20.00
C VAL A 87 1.20 3.64 20.45
N PRO A 88 1.66 2.38 20.31
CA PRO A 88 3.02 2.02 20.71
C PRO A 88 4.10 2.71 19.87
N LEU A 89 3.82 3.04 18.61
CA LEU A 89 4.74 3.74 17.71
C LEU A 89 4.94 5.20 18.15
N VAL A 90 3.84 5.89 18.51
CA VAL A 90 3.89 7.26 19.05
C VAL A 90 4.63 7.27 20.37
N ALA A 91 4.31 6.36 21.29
CA ALA A 91 5.00 6.27 22.57
C ALA A 91 6.50 6.03 22.42
N ARG A 92 6.92 5.18 21.47
CA ARG A 92 8.34 4.97 21.15
C ARG A 92 9.00 6.26 20.64
N ARG A 93 8.36 6.95 19.70
CA ARG A 93 8.91 8.20 19.14
C ARG A 93 9.01 9.31 20.17
N GLU A 94 8.06 9.41 21.09
CA GLU A 94 8.14 10.36 22.21
C GLU A 94 9.33 10.04 23.14
N ARG A 95 9.59 8.76 23.44
CA ARG A 95 10.75 8.34 24.27
C ARG A 95 12.08 8.69 23.61
N GLU A 96 12.20 8.46 22.32
CA GLU A 96 13.42 8.70 21.53
C GLU A 96 13.63 10.19 21.19
N ALA A 97 12.59 11.02 21.29
CA ALA A 97 12.63 12.42 20.93
C ALA A 97 13.38 13.32 21.94
N SER A 98 14.02 14.37 21.40
CA SER A 98 14.51 15.49 22.20
C SER A 98 13.35 16.22 22.91
N PRO A 99 13.59 17.02 23.97
CA PRO A 99 12.52 17.67 24.72
C PRO A 99 11.57 18.53 23.85
N VAL A 100 12.13 19.26 22.88
CA VAL A 100 11.33 20.09 21.96
C VAL A 100 10.48 19.21 21.04
N MET A 101 11.07 18.18 20.44
CA MET A 101 10.34 17.29 19.54
C MET A 101 9.26 16.50 20.30
N ARG A 102 9.54 16.07 21.53
CA ARG A 102 8.55 15.40 22.40
C ARG A 102 7.35 16.31 22.69
N ALA A 103 7.57 17.60 22.96
CA ALA A 103 6.48 18.56 23.16
C ALA A 103 5.62 18.74 21.90
N LEU A 104 6.25 18.81 20.72
CA LEU A 104 5.54 18.89 19.44
C LEU A 104 4.75 17.61 19.13
N LEU A 105 5.32 16.43 19.39
CA LEU A 105 4.62 15.16 19.26
C LEU A 105 3.43 15.08 20.22
N GLY A 106 3.60 15.50 21.48
CA GLY A 106 2.52 15.57 22.45
C GLY A 106 1.36 16.45 21.98
N LEU A 107 1.67 17.62 21.41
CA LEU A 107 0.68 18.51 20.79
C LEU A 107 -0.02 17.87 19.58
N ASN A 108 0.76 17.25 18.68
CA ASN A 108 0.26 16.60 17.47
C ASN A 108 -0.72 15.46 17.80
N PHE A 109 -0.45 14.71 18.88
CA PHE A 109 -1.23 13.55 19.31
C PHE A 109 -2.12 13.83 20.53
N THR A 110 -2.53 15.09 20.75
CA THR A 110 -3.45 15.46 21.84
C THR A 110 -4.81 14.76 21.80
N ARG A 111 -5.26 14.34 20.61
CA ARG A 111 -6.54 13.62 20.39
C ARG A 111 -6.36 12.13 20.12
N LEU A 112 -5.15 11.60 20.31
CA LEU A 112 -4.94 10.16 20.23
C LEU A 112 -5.51 9.55 21.51
N ASP A 113 -6.48 8.65 21.36
CA ASP A 113 -6.87 7.77 22.45
C ASP A 113 -5.70 6.80 22.70
N ARG A 114 -5.11 6.88 23.89
CA ARG A 114 -3.91 6.11 24.24
C ARG A 114 -4.24 4.77 24.89
N ASP A 115 -5.50 4.57 25.26
CA ASP A 115 -5.99 3.32 25.82
C ASP A 115 -6.64 2.43 24.74
N GLN A 116 -6.69 2.92 23.49
CA GLN A 116 -7.19 2.16 22.36
C GLN A 116 -6.27 0.98 22.04
N GLU A 117 -6.82 -0.23 22.13
CA GLU A 117 -6.15 -1.47 21.73
C GLU A 117 -6.18 -1.63 20.20
N PRO A 118 -5.12 -2.20 19.60
CA PRO A 118 -5.14 -2.56 18.17
C PRO A 118 -6.22 -3.59 17.86
N ALA A 119 -6.74 -3.57 16.63
CA ALA A 119 -7.57 -4.65 16.14
C ALA A 119 -6.75 -5.95 16.05
N GLU A 120 -7.39 -7.10 16.30
CA GLU A 120 -6.77 -8.42 16.21
C GLU A 120 -7.14 -9.09 14.89
N PRO A 121 -6.24 -9.14 13.89
CA PRO A 121 -6.54 -9.74 12.60
C PRO A 121 -6.57 -11.26 12.70
N THR A 122 -7.58 -11.87 12.10
CA THR A 122 -7.77 -13.33 12.01
C THR A 122 -7.40 -13.88 10.64
N LEU A 123 -7.37 -12.99 9.63
CA LEU A 123 -6.90 -13.26 8.28
C LEU A 123 -5.79 -12.27 7.89
N GLY A 124 -4.96 -12.66 6.94
CA GLY A 124 -3.98 -11.78 6.32
C GLY A 124 -4.02 -11.90 4.80
N VAL A 125 -3.83 -10.78 4.11
CA VAL A 125 -3.53 -10.80 2.67
C VAL A 125 -2.03 -10.90 2.50
N ALA A 126 -1.57 -12.04 2.01
CA ALA A 126 -0.17 -12.30 1.74
C ALA A 126 0.14 -12.21 0.24
N TYR A 127 1.42 -12.03 -0.09
CA TYR A 127 1.89 -11.90 -1.47
C TYR A 127 3.10 -12.80 -1.72
N VAL A 128 3.06 -13.56 -2.81
CA VAL A 128 4.23 -14.27 -3.35
C VAL A 128 4.56 -13.81 -4.77
N THR A 129 5.85 -13.83 -5.10
CA THR A 129 6.31 -13.57 -6.48
C THR A 129 6.11 -14.81 -7.33
N GLY A 130 5.58 -14.65 -8.55
CA GLY A 130 5.24 -15.76 -9.42
C GLY A 130 3.96 -16.51 -9.01
N PRO A 131 3.83 -17.80 -9.40
CA PRO A 131 2.66 -18.61 -9.06
C PRO A 131 2.54 -18.81 -7.55
N GLY A 132 1.33 -18.60 -7.02
CA GLY A 132 0.98 -18.85 -5.62
C GLY A 132 -0.01 -20.01 -5.46
N PRO A 133 -0.72 -20.05 -4.32
CA PRO A 133 -1.81 -21.00 -4.07
C PRO A 133 -2.87 -21.00 -5.18
N ALA A 134 -3.54 -22.13 -5.38
CA ALA A 134 -4.52 -22.31 -6.46
C ALA A 134 -5.77 -21.44 -6.31
N ASP A 135 -6.10 -21.07 -5.08
CA ASP A 135 -7.16 -20.16 -4.67
C ASP A 135 -6.68 -18.69 -4.54
N GLY A 136 -5.42 -18.41 -4.89
CA GLY A 136 -4.87 -17.06 -4.90
C GLY A 136 -5.26 -16.25 -6.15
N TRP A 137 -5.10 -14.94 -6.04
CA TRP A 137 -5.34 -13.97 -7.11
C TRP A 137 -4.05 -13.64 -7.87
N PRO A 138 -3.89 -14.10 -9.12
CA PRO A 138 -2.75 -13.72 -9.93
C PRO A 138 -2.81 -12.24 -10.30
N VAL A 139 -1.68 -11.55 -10.14
CA VAL A 139 -1.52 -10.11 -10.37
C VAL A 139 -0.26 -9.80 -11.17
N THR A 140 -0.17 -8.57 -11.67
CA THR A 140 1.01 -8.09 -12.39
C THR A 140 1.35 -6.66 -12.01
N SER A 141 2.63 -6.41 -11.81
CA SER A 141 3.20 -5.09 -11.49
C SER A 141 4.29 -4.73 -12.50
N ALA A 142 4.28 -3.49 -13.00
CA ALA A 142 5.41 -2.94 -13.76
C ALA A 142 6.71 -2.87 -12.95
N TRP A 143 6.63 -2.85 -11.61
CA TRP A 143 7.79 -2.78 -10.71
C TRP A 143 8.26 -4.17 -10.24
N ARG A 144 7.31 -5.08 -9.94
CA ARG A 144 7.63 -6.41 -9.37
C ARG A 144 7.53 -7.58 -10.36
N GLY A 145 6.91 -7.39 -11.51
CA GLY A 145 6.55 -8.46 -12.42
C GLY A 145 5.29 -9.24 -11.97
N PRO A 146 5.13 -10.50 -12.40
CA PRO A 146 4.02 -11.35 -11.99
C PRO A 146 4.08 -11.75 -10.50
N GLY A 147 2.92 -11.84 -9.87
CA GLY A 147 2.78 -12.31 -8.49
C GLY A 147 1.40 -12.86 -8.20
N THR A 148 1.18 -13.30 -6.97
CA THR A 148 -0.11 -13.82 -6.50
C THR A 148 -0.39 -13.29 -5.09
N PHE A 149 -1.54 -12.65 -4.92
CA PHE A 149 -2.11 -12.38 -3.58
C PHE A 149 -2.92 -13.59 -3.13
N TYR A 150 -2.98 -13.86 -1.83
CA TYR A 150 -3.83 -14.91 -1.27
C TYR A 150 -4.21 -14.59 0.17
N LEU A 151 -5.29 -15.19 0.65
CA LEU A 151 -5.67 -15.11 2.06
C LEU A 151 -4.98 -16.22 2.85
N GLU A 152 -4.49 -15.87 4.02
CA GLU A 152 -4.00 -16.82 5.00
C GLU A 152 -4.64 -16.58 6.36
N ARG A 153 -4.76 -17.66 7.15
CA ARG A 153 -5.22 -17.59 8.52
C ARG A 153 -4.09 -17.13 9.41
N LEU A 154 -4.35 -16.13 10.24
CA LEU A 154 -3.42 -15.68 11.26
C LEU A 154 -3.79 -16.36 12.56
N ASP A 155 -2.98 -17.33 12.96
CA ASP A 155 -2.98 -17.81 14.32
C ASP A 155 -2.22 -16.75 15.14
N GLY A 156 -2.79 -16.26 16.26
CA GLY A 156 -2.36 -15.06 16.98
C GLY A 156 -0.89 -14.96 17.45
N GLU A 157 -0.03 -15.90 17.08
CA GLU A 157 1.43 -15.84 17.21
C GLU A 157 2.15 -15.20 16.00
N ASN A 158 1.45 -15.06 14.84
CA ASN A 158 2.03 -14.58 13.57
C ASN A 158 1.56 -13.19 13.12
N THR A 159 0.99 -12.39 14.01
CA THR A 159 0.66 -11.00 13.71
C THR A 159 1.96 -10.17 13.61
N PRO A 160 2.27 -9.54 12.46
CA PRO A 160 3.50 -8.75 12.28
C PRO A 160 3.54 -7.46 13.14
#